data_AF-A0A925PMT8-F1
#
_entry.id   AF-A0A925PMT8-F1
#
_cell.length_a   1.000
_cell.length_b   1.000
_cell.length_c   1.000
_cell.angle_alpha   90.00
_cell.angle_beta   90.00
_cell.angle_gamma   90.00
#
_symmetry.space_group_name_H-M   'P 1'
#
loop_
_entity.id
_entity.type
_entity.pdbx_description
1 polymer ?
#
loop_
_entity_poly.entity_id
_entity_poly.type
_entity_poly.pdbx_seq_one_letter_code
_entity_poly.pdbx_strand_id
1 'polypeptide(L)'
;MKSYTSRTLKLMTMLCLSLIIFGCGGGGSSSTPSASTTAVSGTVLAGPANGAVVIVKSAGVEVARSGGSAADGSFKVTIPTSELSKDLIFEATGGTFPDEATSTTGVAMGTFSVHVSGGTLTVGSNVTIDPSSTIVQKMVAGGKTKAAAETVFATAFGYTPDCSIKPAFATISSASTTSQRLAGLRAAAFSQLTKDLGLTPAKQFELIQALADDLSDGVLDGLKTGGTTVTTASGTAIPVDIANCFAKALMTFQTSDLNKCKLTTDKIGAPPFATKALTASYVVEYVPDTMTAAMGKTTFKIKVTNRGNSSAASGKTVTLRPYMYMAAKSHTTPMEIPIDNGDGTYSCTVYYVMPSAMNGVSMGVWELKVKVDNLDAETATFYPVVGMPMGNDMLTKLSGISDSIMGMAGTEKRTWFLFNDGLMGGMGGSHTFKLFLATKENGMTLSFPAVTVGSSLKNESNIAWTVSSIAVDVSTDKITWVPAADLGNGHWSAAGLNGLTVGTAGKIHVRLTVSNGVIPEQKSTDGLAVGATNGYQTFNVTPM
;
A
#
# COMPACT_ATOMS: atom_id res chain seq x y z
N MET A 1 -24.86 61.99 -5.73
CA MET A 1 -25.97 61.30 -6.45
C MET A 1 -26.28 60.03 -5.65
N LYS A 2 -27.23 59.99 -4.70
CA LYS A 2 -28.69 59.95 -4.85
C LYS A 2 -29.13 59.16 -6.10
N SER A 3 -29.59 57.92 -5.94
CA SER A 3 -31.03 57.61 -5.90
C SER A 3 -31.29 56.09 -5.82
N TYR A 4 -32.25 55.74 -4.96
CA TYR A 4 -33.02 54.49 -4.84
C TYR A 4 -33.73 54.15 -6.17
N THR A 5 -34.24 52.93 -6.43
CA THR A 5 -35.41 52.31 -5.77
C THR A 5 -35.67 50.88 -6.28
N SER A 6 -36.19 50.02 -5.40
CA SER A 6 -36.69 48.67 -5.66
C SER A 6 -37.97 48.63 -6.50
N ARG A 7 -38.24 47.51 -7.20
CA ARG A 7 -39.60 46.96 -7.33
C ARG A 7 -39.60 45.45 -7.69
N THR A 8 -40.62 44.82 -7.12
CA THR A 8 -41.05 43.43 -7.08
C THR A 8 -41.42 42.81 -8.44
N LEU A 9 -41.22 41.50 -8.60
CA LEU A 9 -41.84 40.70 -9.67
C LEU A 9 -42.63 39.53 -9.09
N LYS A 10 -43.91 39.48 -9.45
CA LYS A 10 -44.93 38.52 -9.03
C LYS A 10 -44.88 37.24 -9.87
N LEU A 11 -45.16 36.14 -9.17
CA LEU A 11 -45.55 34.82 -9.64
C LEU A 11 -46.91 34.87 -10.39
N MET A 12 -47.04 34.22 -11.56
CA MET A 12 -48.33 33.70 -12.04
C MET A 12 -48.16 32.58 -13.07
N THR A 13 -48.93 31.52 -12.84
CA THR A 13 -49.05 30.21 -13.49
C THR A 13 -49.72 30.28 -14.87
N MET A 14 -49.34 29.42 -15.84
CA MET A 14 -50.26 29.01 -16.90
C MET A 14 -49.98 27.58 -17.41
N LEU A 15 -51.03 26.76 -17.29
CA LEU A 15 -51.20 25.38 -17.72
C LEU A 15 -51.91 25.42 -19.08
N CYS A 16 -51.42 24.71 -20.11
CA CYS A 16 -52.16 24.49 -21.34
C CYS A 16 -52.03 23.03 -21.82
N LEU A 17 -53.19 22.38 -21.88
CA LEU A 17 -53.48 21.06 -22.43
C LEU A 17 -54.14 21.29 -23.81
N SER A 18 -53.74 20.55 -24.85
CA SER A 18 -54.53 20.45 -26.10
C SER A 18 -54.27 19.12 -26.81
N LEU A 19 -55.37 18.41 -27.11
CA LEU A 19 -55.46 17.16 -27.85
C LEU A 19 -55.75 17.40 -29.35
N ILE A 20 -55.13 16.54 -30.18
CA ILE A 20 -55.60 15.84 -31.40
C ILE A 20 -56.15 16.67 -32.58
N ILE A 21 -55.51 16.46 -33.75
CA ILE A 21 -56.18 16.35 -35.05
C ILE A 21 -55.79 15.02 -35.70
N PHE A 22 -56.80 14.29 -36.16
CA PHE A 22 -56.74 13.05 -36.94
C PHE A 22 -56.14 13.28 -38.34
N GLY A 23 -55.27 12.36 -38.76
CA GLY A 23 -54.86 12.18 -40.16
C GLY A 23 -54.91 10.70 -40.51
N CYS A 24 -55.97 10.29 -41.20
CA CYS A 24 -56.12 9.00 -41.84
C CYS A 24 -55.29 8.99 -43.13
N GLY A 25 -54.36 8.04 -43.26
CA GLY A 25 -53.53 7.85 -44.45
C GLY A 25 -52.87 6.47 -44.39
N GLY A 26 -53.53 5.49 -45.00
CA GLY A 26 -53.10 4.10 -45.03
C GLY A 26 -51.80 3.89 -45.81
N GLY A 27 -50.92 3.09 -45.22
CA GLY A 27 -49.70 2.57 -45.84
C GLY A 27 -49.11 1.53 -44.90
N GLY A 28 -49.54 0.27 -45.07
CA GLY A 28 -49.07 -0.86 -44.27
C GLY A 28 -47.58 -1.08 -44.49
N SER A 29 -46.75 -0.44 -43.67
CA SER A 29 -45.39 -0.87 -43.39
C SER A 29 -45.45 -1.69 -42.13
N SER A 30 -45.17 -2.98 -42.25
CA SER A 30 -44.83 -3.84 -41.12
C SER A 30 -43.53 -3.33 -40.51
N SER A 31 -43.62 -2.31 -39.66
CA SER A 31 -42.54 -1.95 -38.76
C SER A 31 -42.45 -3.06 -37.72
N THR A 32 -41.56 -4.02 -37.96
CA THR A 32 -40.94 -4.73 -36.84
C THR A 32 -40.58 -3.68 -35.79
N PRO A 33 -41.03 -3.82 -34.52
CA PRO A 33 -40.66 -2.88 -33.48
C PRO A 33 -39.15 -2.74 -33.49
N SER A 34 -38.64 -1.51 -33.57
CA SER A 34 -37.20 -1.28 -33.42
C SER A 34 -36.79 -1.95 -32.10
N ALA A 35 -35.80 -2.85 -32.15
CA ALA A 35 -35.37 -3.57 -30.98
C ALA A 35 -35.06 -2.56 -29.87
N SER A 36 -35.61 -2.77 -28.66
CA SER A 36 -35.31 -1.88 -27.55
C SER A 36 -33.80 -1.92 -27.29
N THR A 37 -33.22 -0.74 -27.08
CA THR A 37 -31.78 -0.60 -26.86
C THR A 37 -31.53 0.22 -25.61
N THR A 38 -30.35 0.03 -25.02
CA THR A 38 -29.87 0.76 -23.85
C THR A 38 -28.53 1.41 -24.18
N ALA A 39 -28.43 2.72 -23.91
CA ALA A 39 -27.18 3.46 -24.06
C ALA A 39 -26.30 3.24 -22.82
N VAL A 40 -25.10 2.70 -23.04
CA VAL A 40 -24.07 2.51 -22.03
C VAL A 40 -22.91 3.46 -22.34
N SER A 41 -22.41 4.12 -21.30
CA SER A 41 -21.22 4.98 -21.41
C SER A 41 -20.00 4.21 -20.90
N GLY A 42 -18.82 4.65 -21.26
CA GLY A 42 -17.60 4.05 -20.75
C GLY A 42 -16.36 4.89 -21.01
N THR A 43 -15.20 4.36 -20.63
CA THR A 43 -13.90 5.00 -20.84
C THR A 43 -12.87 3.96 -21.23
N VAL A 44 -12.02 4.27 -22.21
CA VAL A 44 -10.83 3.47 -22.57
C VAL A 44 -9.59 4.18 -22.04
N LEU A 45 -8.78 3.47 -21.24
CA LEU A 45 -7.67 4.06 -20.50
C LEU A 45 -6.39 3.22 -20.55
N ALA A 46 -5.48 3.59 -21.44
CA ALA A 46 -4.03 3.34 -21.33
C ALA A 46 -3.29 4.65 -20.97
N GLY A 47 -4.05 5.64 -20.49
CA GLY A 47 -4.02 7.03 -20.94
C GLY A 47 -5.33 7.30 -21.70
N PRO A 48 -5.95 8.49 -21.63
CA PRO A 48 -7.22 8.76 -22.30
C PRO A 48 -7.13 8.49 -23.80
N ALA A 49 -7.67 7.35 -24.25
CA ALA A 49 -7.50 6.91 -25.62
C ALA A 49 -8.46 7.67 -26.53
N ASN A 50 -7.93 8.35 -27.54
CA ASN A 50 -8.68 9.10 -28.52
C ASN A 50 -8.85 8.27 -29.80
N GLY A 51 -10.10 8.14 -30.27
CA GLY A 51 -10.43 7.44 -31.51
C GLY A 51 -10.45 5.91 -31.41
N ALA A 52 -10.44 5.34 -30.21
CA ALA A 52 -10.54 3.89 -30.02
C ALA A 52 -11.97 3.40 -30.27
N VAL A 53 -12.13 2.39 -31.12
CA VAL A 53 -13.43 1.78 -31.42
C VAL A 53 -13.70 0.67 -30.41
N VAL A 54 -14.88 0.69 -29.80
CA VAL A 54 -15.31 -0.31 -28.82
C VAL A 54 -16.34 -1.22 -29.47
N ILE A 55 -16.03 -2.52 -29.50
CA ILE A 55 -16.92 -3.58 -29.97
C ILE A 55 -17.45 -4.32 -28.75
N VAL A 56 -18.77 -4.51 -28.68
CA VAL A 56 -19.44 -5.28 -27.63
C VAL A 56 -19.81 -6.64 -28.20
N LYS A 57 -19.33 -7.71 -27.57
CA LYS A 57 -19.57 -9.10 -27.96
C LYS A 57 -20.41 -9.81 -26.92
N SER A 58 -21.37 -10.60 -27.37
CA SER A 58 -22.20 -11.52 -26.59
C SER A 58 -22.01 -12.92 -27.16
N ALA A 59 -21.60 -13.89 -26.33
CA ALA A 59 -21.22 -15.24 -26.79
C ALA A 59 -20.26 -15.25 -28.00
N GLY A 60 -19.32 -14.28 -28.04
CA GLY A 60 -18.34 -14.12 -29.12
C GLY A 60 -18.83 -13.37 -30.37
N VAL A 61 -20.11 -13.07 -30.47
CA VAL A 61 -20.71 -12.35 -31.62
C VAL A 61 -20.82 -10.86 -31.31
N GLU A 62 -20.44 -10.00 -32.27
CA GLU A 62 -20.64 -8.55 -32.15
C GLU A 62 -22.13 -8.21 -32.10
N VAL A 63 -22.54 -7.51 -31.05
CA VAL A 63 -23.92 -7.06 -30.83
C VAL A 63 -24.06 -5.54 -30.80
N ALA A 64 -22.96 -4.81 -30.61
CA ALA A 64 -22.92 -3.36 -30.69
C ALA A 64 -21.50 -2.83 -30.96
N ARG A 65 -21.41 -1.59 -31.44
CA ARG A 65 -20.16 -0.90 -31.76
C ARG A 65 -20.26 0.60 -31.45
N SER A 66 -19.20 1.19 -30.93
CA SER A 66 -19.10 2.65 -30.72
C SER A 66 -18.62 3.39 -31.97
N GLY A 67 -18.87 4.70 -32.01
CA GLY A 67 -18.34 5.59 -33.07
C GLY A 67 -16.88 6.02 -32.87
N GLY A 68 -16.15 5.43 -31.92
CA GLY A 68 -14.85 5.90 -31.45
C GLY A 68 -14.93 6.62 -30.10
N SER A 69 -13.86 6.55 -29.32
CA SER A 69 -13.72 7.30 -28.06
C SER A 69 -13.31 8.75 -28.31
N ALA A 70 -13.73 9.64 -27.41
CA ALA A 70 -13.33 11.04 -27.39
C ALA A 70 -11.92 11.23 -26.82
N ALA A 71 -11.39 12.46 -26.88
CA ALA A 71 -10.07 12.80 -26.35
C ALA A 71 -9.90 12.58 -24.84
N ASP A 72 -11.00 12.51 -24.07
CA ASP A 72 -10.99 12.15 -22.64
C ASP A 72 -11.10 10.64 -22.41
N GLY A 73 -11.01 9.82 -23.46
CA GLY A 73 -11.19 8.37 -23.42
C GLY A 73 -12.65 7.92 -23.39
N SER A 74 -13.62 8.84 -23.25
CA SER A 74 -15.02 8.45 -23.09
C SER A 74 -15.62 7.93 -24.38
N PHE A 75 -16.48 6.92 -24.28
CA PHE A 75 -17.26 6.40 -25.38
C PHE A 75 -18.73 6.20 -24.99
N LYS A 76 -19.59 6.07 -25.99
CA LYS A 76 -20.98 5.62 -25.84
C LYS A 76 -21.26 4.51 -26.83
N VAL A 77 -22.02 3.52 -26.39
CA VAL A 77 -22.48 2.41 -27.22
C VAL A 77 -23.93 2.08 -26.90
N THR A 78 -24.70 1.72 -27.91
CA THR A 78 -26.12 1.37 -27.80
C THR A 78 -26.26 -0.13 -27.97
N ILE A 79 -26.66 -0.83 -26.90
CA ILE A 79 -26.71 -2.29 -26.83
C ILE A 79 -28.18 -2.74 -26.90
N PRO A 80 -28.53 -3.79 -27.67
CA PRO A 80 -29.86 -4.37 -27.62
C PRO A 80 -30.21 -4.83 -26.20
N THR A 81 -31.38 -4.44 -25.69
CA THR A 81 -31.80 -4.74 -24.31
C THR A 81 -31.88 -6.25 -24.04
N SER A 82 -32.13 -7.05 -25.07
CA SER A 82 -32.12 -8.52 -25.02
C SER A 82 -30.75 -9.13 -24.68
N GLU A 83 -29.66 -8.37 -24.86
CA GLU A 83 -28.30 -8.82 -24.58
C GLU A 83 -27.85 -8.45 -23.16
N LEU A 84 -28.52 -7.52 -22.48
CA LEU A 84 -28.08 -7.02 -21.16
C LEU A 84 -28.13 -8.06 -20.05
N SER A 85 -28.92 -9.13 -20.20
CA SER A 85 -28.98 -10.24 -19.24
C SER A 85 -27.86 -11.26 -19.43
N LYS A 86 -27.09 -11.17 -20.52
CA LYS A 86 -25.99 -12.07 -20.85
C LYS A 86 -24.65 -11.44 -20.49
N ASP A 87 -23.63 -12.27 -20.34
CA ASP A 87 -22.26 -11.79 -20.20
C ASP A 87 -21.80 -11.09 -21.48
N LEU A 88 -21.17 -9.92 -21.31
CA LEU A 88 -20.71 -9.07 -22.39
C LEU A 88 -19.20 -8.85 -22.31
N ILE A 89 -18.55 -8.86 -23.46
CA ILE A 89 -17.13 -8.51 -23.60
C ILE A 89 -17.06 -7.21 -24.38
N PHE A 90 -16.48 -6.17 -23.79
CA PHE A 90 -16.17 -4.94 -24.50
C PHE A 90 -14.70 -5.01 -24.91
N GLU A 91 -14.41 -4.78 -26.18
CA GLU A 91 -13.07 -4.82 -26.75
C GLU A 91 -12.79 -3.47 -27.43
N ALA A 92 -11.77 -2.77 -26.95
CA ALA A 92 -11.34 -1.50 -27.51
C ALA A 92 -10.10 -1.70 -28.37
N THR A 93 -10.12 -1.16 -29.59
CA THR A 93 -9.01 -1.25 -30.55
C THR A 93 -8.84 0.05 -31.33
N GLY A 94 -7.63 0.28 -31.84
CA GLY A 94 -7.31 1.48 -32.61
C GLY A 94 -7.27 2.76 -31.77
N GLY A 95 -7.03 3.88 -32.42
CA GLY A 95 -6.83 5.16 -31.74
C GLY A 95 -5.42 5.35 -31.19
N THR A 96 -5.24 6.44 -30.44
CA THR A 96 -3.97 6.81 -29.81
C THR A 96 -4.19 7.33 -28.40
N PHE A 97 -3.16 7.27 -27.56
CA PHE A 97 -3.22 7.76 -26.19
C PHE A 97 -1.95 8.54 -25.80
N PRO A 98 -2.04 9.43 -24.79
CA PRO A 98 -0.87 9.96 -24.11
C PRO A 98 -0.41 9.01 -22.99
N ASP A 99 0.85 8.59 -23.03
CA ASP A 99 1.44 7.71 -22.00
C ASP A 99 1.68 8.44 -20.69
N GLU A 100 1.23 7.86 -19.58
CA GLU A 100 1.20 8.51 -18.29
C GLU A 100 2.59 8.69 -17.66
N ALA A 101 3.48 7.71 -17.83
CA ALA A 101 4.79 7.67 -17.18
C ALA A 101 5.89 8.42 -17.95
N THR A 102 5.70 8.66 -19.24
CA THR A 102 6.68 9.33 -20.12
C THR A 102 6.17 10.63 -20.72
N SER A 103 4.86 10.91 -20.68
CA SER A 103 4.21 12.02 -21.40
C SER A 103 4.32 11.94 -22.93
N THR A 104 4.70 10.78 -23.49
CA THR A 104 4.72 10.56 -24.93
C THR A 104 3.30 10.60 -25.48
N THR A 105 3.03 11.45 -26.46
CA THR A 105 1.70 11.60 -27.07
C THR A 105 1.60 10.81 -28.39
N GLY A 106 0.36 10.50 -28.80
CA GLY A 106 0.12 9.83 -30.08
C GLY A 106 0.58 8.36 -30.10
N VAL A 107 0.73 7.73 -28.94
CA VAL A 107 1.09 6.31 -28.85
C VAL A 107 -0.05 5.48 -29.41
N ALA A 108 0.23 4.62 -30.38
CA ALA A 108 -0.79 3.76 -30.97
C ALA A 108 -1.34 2.78 -29.93
N MET A 109 -2.67 2.68 -29.85
CA MET A 109 -3.32 1.75 -28.93
C MET A 109 -3.31 0.33 -29.51
N GLY A 110 -2.99 -0.64 -28.66
CA GLY A 110 -3.26 -2.05 -28.92
C GLY A 110 -4.72 -2.41 -28.58
N THR A 111 -4.93 -3.64 -28.11
CA THR A 111 -6.25 -4.13 -27.69
C THR A 111 -6.36 -4.14 -26.17
N PHE A 112 -7.42 -3.54 -25.65
CA PHE A 112 -7.89 -3.75 -24.28
C PHE A 112 -9.29 -4.34 -24.27
N SER A 113 -9.62 -5.00 -23.17
CA SER A 113 -10.90 -5.67 -23.01
C SER A 113 -11.41 -5.64 -21.58
N VAL A 114 -12.70 -5.88 -21.41
CA VAL A 114 -13.33 -6.09 -20.10
C VAL A 114 -14.47 -7.09 -20.23
N HIS A 115 -14.62 -7.93 -19.21
CA HIS A 115 -15.74 -8.83 -19.05
C HIS A 115 -16.76 -8.24 -18.07
N VAL A 116 -17.99 -8.03 -18.53
CA VAL A 116 -19.09 -7.49 -17.74
C VAL A 116 -20.14 -8.58 -17.58
N SER A 117 -20.51 -8.88 -16.33
CA SER A 117 -21.49 -9.92 -16.03
C SER A 117 -22.89 -9.54 -16.50
N GLY A 118 -23.66 -10.53 -16.92
CA GLY A 118 -25.06 -10.35 -17.28
C GLY A 118 -25.89 -9.74 -16.15
N GLY A 119 -26.80 -8.85 -16.52
CA GLY A 119 -27.73 -8.18 -15.61
C GLY A 119 -27.16 -7.00 -14.83
N THR A 120 -25.88 -6.63 -15.02
CA THR A 120 -25.25 -5.53 -14.25
C THR A 120 -25.34 -4.17 -14.94
N LEU A 121 -25.66 -4.12 -16.23
CA LEU A 121 -25.72 -2.87 -16.99
C LEU A 121 -27.14 -2.32 -17.05
N THR A 122 -27.27 -1.03 -16.75
CA THR A 122 -28.51 -0.25 -16.87
C THR A 122 -28.22 1.10 -17.53
N VAL A 123 -29.26 1.89 -17.78
CA VAL A 123 -29.09 3.26 -18.30
C VAL A 123 -28.21 4.07 -17.34
N GLY A 124 -27.14 4.64 -17.87
CA GLY A 124 -26.18 5.43 -17.08
C GLY A 124 -25.03 4.63 -16.46
N SER A 125 -24.98 3.31 -16.63
CA SER A 125 -23.79 2.52 -16.30
C SER A 125 -22.56 3.03 -17.03
N ASN A 126 -21.42 2.94 -16.35
CA ASN A 126 -20.11 3.19 -16.93
C ASN A 126 -19.35 1.87 -17.06
N VAL A 127 -18.63 1.68 -18.18
CA VAL A 127 -17.72 0.55 -18.41
C VAL A 127 -16.32 1.07 -18.69
N THR A 128 -15.39 0.78 -17.79
CA THR A 128 -13.98 1.12 -17.92
C THR A 128 -13.21 -0.04 -18.53
N ILE A 129 -12.47 0.26 -19.59
CA ILE A 129 -11.61 -0.65 -20.34
C ILE A 129 -10.17 -0.20 -20.13
N ASP A 130 -9.41 -0.94 -19.32
CA ASP A 130 -8.06 -0.57 -18.84
C ASP A 130 -7.15 -1.81 -18.69
N PRO A 131 -5.88 -1.66 -18.26
CA PRO A 131 -4.99 -2.80 -18.03
C PRO A 131 -5.55 -3.84 -17.07
N SER A 132 -6.18 -3.41 -15.97
CA SER A 132 -6.69 -4.29 -14.92
C SER A 132 -7.85 -5.14 -15.44
N SER A 133 -8.80 -4.50 -16.13
CA SER A 133 -9.95 -5.16 -16.73
C SER A 133 -9.52 -6.15 -17.82
N THR A 134 -8.46 -5.82 -18.57
CA THR A 134 -7.91 -6.66 -19.63
C THR A 134 -7.27 -7.93 -19.06
N ILE A 135 -6.47 -7.81 -17.99
CA ILE A 135 -5.86 -8.97 -17.32
C ILE A 135 -6.95 -9.93 -16.79
N VAL A 136 -7.98 -9.38 -16.13
CA VAL A 136 -9.12 -10.19 -15.64
C VAL A 136 -9.86 -10.85 -16.82
N GLN A 137 -10.18 -10.11 -17.88
CA GLN A 137 -10.87 -10.66 -19.04
C GLN A 137 -10.07 -11.79 -19.70
N LYS A 138 -8.74 -11.67 -19.76
CA LYS A 138 -7.86 -12.70 -20.34
C LYS A 138 -7.85 -13.98 -19.51
N MET A 139 -7.79 -13.87 -18.19
CA MET A 139 -7.95 -15.03 -17.30
C MET A 139 -9.33 -15.69 -17.45
N VAL A 140 -10.39 -14.90 -17.64
CA VAL A 140 -11.74 -15.42 -17.90
C VAL A 140 -11.81 -16.16 -19.24
N ALA A 141 -11.23 -15.58 -20.30
CA ALA A 141 -11.11 -16.24 -21.60
C ALA A 141 -10.26 -17.53 -21.54
N GLY A 142 -9.30 -17.60 -20.61
CA GLY A 142 -8.51 -18.79 -20.30
C GLY A 142 -9.23 -19.84 -19.43
N GLY A 143 -10.49 -19.63 -19.08
CA GLY A 143 -11.34 -20.61 -18.40
C GLY A 143 -11.56 -20.38 -16.90
N LYS A 144 -11.01 -19.31 -16.30
CA LYS A 144 -11.37 -18.95 -14.91
C LYS A 144 -12.76 -18.30 -14.87
N THR A 145 -13.48 -18.45 -13.75
CA THR A 145 -14.66 -17.61 -13.51
C THR A 145 -14.23 -16.17 -13.23
N LYS A 146 -15.11 -15.18 -13.47
CA LYS A 146 -14.83 -13.76 -13.19
C LYS A 146 -14.36 -13.54 -11.74
N ALA A 147 -15.04 -14.15 -10.77
CA ALA A 147 -14.70 -14.03 -9.36
C ALA A 147 -13.32 -14.64 -9.02
N ALA A 148 -12.98 -15.79 -9.62
CA ALA A 148 -11.67 -16.41 -9.43
C ALA A 148 -10.54 -15.57 -10.07
N ALA A 149 -10.78 -15.03 -11.27
CA ALA A 149 -9.86 -14.13 -11.95
C ALA A 149 -9.63 -12.83 -11.14
N GLU A 150 -10.70 -12.23 -10.60
CA GLU A 150 -10.60 -11.06 -9.70
C GLU A 150 -9.85 -11.35 -8.41
N THR A 151 -10.00 -12.55 -7.85
CA THR A 151 -9.27 -12.99 -6.64
C THR A 151 -7.77 -13.12 -6.93
N VAL A 152 -7.41 -13.82 -8.01
CA VAL A 152 -6.00 -13.96 -8.45
C VAL A 152 -5.38 -12.59 -8.73
N PHE A 153 -6.10 -11.72 -9.45
CA PHE A 153 -5.67 -10.35 -9.68
C PHE A 153 -5.45 -9.59 -8.36
N ALA A 154 -6.40 -9.67 -7.42
CA ALA A 154 -6.33 -8.93 -6.16
C ALA A 154 -5.14 -9.38 -5.29
N THR A 155 -4.83 -10.68 -5.27
CA THR A 155 -3.63 -11.20 -4.61
C THR A 155 -2.36 -10.65 -5.24
N ALA A 156 -2.28 -10.57 -6.57
CA ALA A 156 -1.09 -10.14 -7.29
C ALA A 156 -0.85 -8.62 -7.23
N PHE A 157 -1.91 -7.81 -7.35
CA PHE A 157 -1.81 -6.36 -7.51
C PHE A 157 -2.29 -5.57 -6.28
N GLY A 158 -2.84 -6.23 -5.27
CA GLY A 158 -3.27 -5.61 -4.00
C GLY A 158 -4.63 -4.89 -4.06
N TYR A 159 -5.43 -5.10 -5.11
CA TYR A 159 -6.78 -4.54 -5.23
C TYR A 159 -7.68 -5.33 -6.18
N THR A 160 -8.99 -5.24 -5.97
CA THR A 160 -9.99 -5.78 -6.92
C THR A 160 -10.31 -4.73 -7.99
N PRO A 161 -10.23 -5.06 -9.30
CA PRO A 161 -10.63 -4.16 -10.37
C PRO A 161 -12.12 -3.85 -10.31
N ASP A 162 -12.48 -2.58 -10.52
CA ASP A 162 -13.88 -2.15 -10.61
C ASP A 162 -14.08 -1.38 -11.91
N CYS A 163 -14.62 -2.07 -12.91
CA CYS A 163 -14.87 -1.50 -14.23
C CYS A 163 -16.05 -0.51 -14.24
N SER A 164 -16.80 -0.34 -13.14
CA SER A 164 -17.88 0.65 -13.07
C SER A 164 -17.38 2.05 -12.79
N ILE A 165 -16.16 2.19 -12.24
CA ILE A 165 -15.58 3.49 -11.88
C ILE A 165 -14.92 4.13 -13.09
N LYS A 166 -15.37 5.33 -13.49
CA LYS A 166 -14.67 6.18 -14.48
C LYS A 166 -13.38 6.74 -13.86
N PRO A 167 -12.19 6.38 -14.35
CA PRO A 167 -10.94 6.89 -13.78
C PRO A 167 -10.75 8.39 -14.04
N ALA A 168 -10.03 9.08 -13.15
CA ALA A 168 -9.65 10.48 -13.31
C ALA A 168 -8.14 10.58 -13.63
N PHE A 169 -7.80 11.22 -14.76
CA PHE A 169 -6.41 11.27 -15.26
C PHE A 169 -5.94 12.67 -15.72
N ALA A 170 -6.30 13.13 -16.93
CA ALA A 170 -5.69 14.31 -17.58
C ALA A 170 -6.33 15.67 -17.19
N THR A 171 -7.60 15.67 -16.82
CA THR A 171 -8.33 16.83 -16.31
C THR A 171 -9.00 16.41 -15.02
N ILE A 172 -8.25 16.46 -13.93
CA ILE A 172 -8.87 16.45 -12.61
C ILE A 172 -9.73 17.69 -12.53
N SER A 173 -11.03 17.52 -12.75
CA SER A 173 -11.98 18.49 -12.27
C SER A 173 -11.94 18.42 -10.74
N SER A 174 -12.23 19.53 -10.09
CA SER A 174 -12.41 19.59 -8.64
C SER A 174 -13.51 18.63 -8.11
N ALA A 175 -14.25 17.95 -9.00
CA ALA A 175 -15.33 17.03 -8.68
C ALA A 175 -14.94 15.54 -8.70
N SER A 176 -13.71 15.14 -9.07
CA SER A 176 -13.33 13.72 -9.10
C SER A 176 -13.25 13.12 -7.68
N THR A 177 -13.92 11.98 -7.47
CA THR A 177 -13.90 11.27 -6.19
C THR A 177 -12.55 10.58 -5.95
N THR A 178 -12.27 10.22 -4.69
CA THR A 178 -11.07 9.45 -4.34
C THR A 178 -10.97 8.14 -5.12
N SER A 179 -12.07 7.41 -5.29
CA SER A 179 -12.07 6.14 -6.03
C SER A 179 -11.77 6.33 -7.51
N GLN A 180 -12.27 7.40 -8.14
CA GLN A 180 -11.95 7.73 -9.53
C GLN A 180 -10.47 8.08 -9.71
N ARG A 181 -9.91 8.85 -8.79
CA ARG A 181 -8.47 9.21 -8.77
C ARG A 181 -7.60 7.98 -8.52
N LEU A 182 -8.05 7.06 -7.68
CA LEU A 182 -7.33 5.82 -7.37
C LEU A 182 -7.32 4.86 -8.54
N ALA A 183 -8.44 4.72 -9.26
CA ALA A 183 -8.49 3.94 -10.49
C ALA A 183 -7.52 4.50 -11.55
N GLY A 184 -7.43 5.84 -11.69
CA GLY A 184 -6.48 6.49 -12.60
C GLY A 184 -5.02 6.23 -12.22
N LEU A 185 -4.70 6.31 -10.92
CA LEU A 185 -3.35 6.02 -10.41
C LEU A 185 -2.94 4.56 -10.71
N ARG A 186 -3.85 3.61 -10.48
CA ARG A 186 -3.61 2.18 -10.70
C ARG A 186 -3.43 1.85 -12.18
N ALA A 187 -4.20 2.45 -13.08
CA ALA A 187 -3.99 2.29 -14.52
C ALA A 187 -2.61 2.81 -14.96
N ALA A 188 -2.22 4.01 -14.49
CA ALA A 188 -0.93 4.61 -14.80
C ALA A 188 0.27 3.85 -14.22
N ALA A 189 0.07 3.07 -13.15
CA ALA A 189 1.12 2.19 -12.61
C ALA A 189 1.59 1.14 -13.63
N PHE A 190 0.73 0.70 -14.57
CA PHE A 190 1.13 -0.20 -15.65
C PHE A 190 1.97 0.50 -16.73
N SER A 191 1.71 1.78 -17.01
CA SER A 191 2.59 2.60 -17.86
C SER A 191 3.95 2.81 -17.18
N GLN A 192 3.97 3.10 -15.88
CA GLN A 192 5.22 3.20 -15.12
C GLN A 192 5.97 1.86 -15.09
N LEU A 193 5.28 0.73 -14.93
CA LEU A 193 5.89 -0.60 -15.00
C LEU A 193 6.50 -0.86 -16.38
N THR A 194 5.80 -0.49 -17.45
CA THR A 194 6.30 -0.61 -18.83
C THR A 194 7.62 0.17 -18.98
N LYS A 195 7.67 1.41 -18.49
CA LYS A 195 8.87 2.24 -18.48
C LYS A 195 9.99 1.65 -17.62
N ASP A 196 9.68 1.15 -16.42
CA ASP A 196 10.66 0.59 -15.48
C ASP A 196 11.32 -0.69 -16.03
N LEU A 197 10.61 -1.44 -16.87
CA LEU A 197 11.13 -2.60 -17.60
C LEU A 197 11.89 -2.23 -18.90
N GLY A 198 12.05 -0.93 -19.19
CA GLY A 198 12.76 -0.45 -20.38
C GLY A 198 11.99 -0.66 -21.69
N LEU A 199 10.68 -0.91 -21.63
CA LEU A 199 9.82 -1.07 -22.79
C LEU A 199 9.32 0.29 -23.28
N THR A 200 9.06 0.41 -24.59
CA THR A 200 8.41 1.61 -25.13
C THR A 200 6.92 1.64 -24.76
N PRO A 201 6.26 2.81 -24.68
CA PRO A 201 4.84 2.90 -24.33
C PRO A 201 3.91 2.00 -25.17
N ALA A 202 4.21 1.85 -26.47
CA ALA A 202 3.43 0.98 -27.36
C ALA A 202 3.49 -0.51 -26.97
N LYS A 203 4.48 -0.94 -26.19
CA LYS A 203 4.64 -2.31 -25.71
C LYS A 203 3.86 -2.61 -24.42
N GLN A 204 3.20 -1.62 -23.82
CA GLN A 204 2.35 -1.82 -22.64
C GLN A 204 1.28 -2.90 -22.86
N PHE A 205 0.70 -2.97 -24.06
CA PHE A 205 -0.32 -3.97 -24.39
C PHE A 205 0.24 -5.39 -24.38
N GLU A 206 1.45 -5.60 -24.90
CA GLU A 206 2.12 -6.90 -24.87
C GLU A 206 2.51 -7.30 -23.45
N LEU A 207 2.97 -6.33 -22.64
CA LEU A 207 3.24 -6.56 -21.22
C LEU A 207 1.97 -6.99 -20.49
N ILE A 208 0.83 -6.34 -20.74
CA ILE A 208 -0.45 -6.69 -20.11
C ILE A 208 -0.89 -8.11 -20.49
N GLN A 209 -0.64 -8.54 -21.73
CA GLN A 209 -0.87 -9.94 -22.12
C GLN A 209 0.06 -10.89 -21.34
N ALA A 210 1.36 -10.57 -21.27
CA ALA A 210 2.33 -11.37 -20.53
C ALA A 210 1.96 -11.49 -19.03
N LEU A 211 1.51 -10.41 -18.38
CA LEU A 211 1.06 -10.45 -16.98
C LEU A 211 -0.17 -11.35 -16.80
N ALA A 212 -1.09 -11.40 -17.78
CA ALA A 212 -2.24 -12.30 -17.73
C ALA A 212 -1.85 -13.77 -17.94
N ASP A 213 -0.88 -14.02 -18.82
CA ASP A 213 -0.30 -15.35 -19.05
C ASP A 213 0.44 -15.86 -17.79
N ASP A 214 1.16 -14.98 -17.10
CA ASP A 214 1.83 -15.27 -15.82
C ASP A 214 0.79 -15.73 -14.78
N LEU A 215 -0.26 -14.93 -14.60
CA LEU A 215 -1.35 -15.22 -13.67
C LEU A 215 -2.22 -16.43 -14.03
N SER A 216 -1.97 -17.12 -15.14
CA SER A 216 -2.73 -18.31 -15.52
C SER A 216 -2.63 -19.41 -14.46
N ASP A 217 -1.49 -19.53 -13.79
CA ASP A 217 -1.25 -20.50 -12.72
C ASP A 217 -1.60 -19.97 -11.30
N GLY A 218 -1.98 -18.70 -11.21
CA GLY A 218 -2.42 -18.04 -9.98
C GLY A 218 -1.34 -17.25 -9.25
N VAL A 219 -0.10 -17.19 -9.77
CA VAL A 219 1.03 -16.46 -9.16
C VAL A 219 1.57 -15.44 -10.16
N LEU A 220 2.11 -14.32 -9.67
CA LEU A 220 2.75 -13.28 -10.47
C LEU A 220 4.27 -13.33 -10.24
N ASP A 221 4.94 -14.30 -10.83
CA ASP A 221 6.37 -14.59 -10.60
C ASP A 221 7.21 -14.71 -11.88
N GLY A 222 6.68 -14.26 -13.02
CA GLY A 222 7.34 -14.26 -14.32
C GLY A 222 7.49 -15.65 -14.95
N LEU A 223 6.83 -16.67 -14.39
CA LEU A 223 6.91 -18.06 -14.82
C LEU A 223 5.51 -18.61 -15.10
N LYS A 224 5.42 -19.50 -16.09
CA LYS A 224 4.26 -20.34 -16.31
C LYS A 224 4.34 -21.57 -15.40
N THR A 225 3.23 -22.29 -15.30
CA THR A 225 3.20 -23.65 -14.74
C THR A 225 4.35 -24.49 -15.32
N GLY A 226 5.17 -25.08 -14.45
CA GLY A 226 6.35 -25.86 -14.84
C GLY A 226 7.64 -25.05 -14.98
N GLY A 227 7.64 -23.75 -14.63
CA GLY A 227 8.85 -22.92 -14.53
C GLY A 227 9.34 -22.32 -15.85
N THR A 228 8.52 -22.32 -16.90
CA THR A 228 8.88 -21.70 -18.18
C THR A 228 8.74 -20.19 -18.08
N THR A 229 9.76 -19.43 -18.46
CA THR A 229 9.71 -17.96 -18.45
C THR A 229 8.58 -17.42 -19.33
N VAL A 230 7.84 -16.46 -18.79
CA VAL A 230 6.84 -15.70 -19.55
C VAL A 230 7.54 -14.59 -20.35
N THR A 231 7.14 -14.42 -21.61
CA THR A 231 7.68 -13.41 -22.52
C THR A 231 6.56 -12.60 -23.15
N THR A 232 6.83 -11.32 -23.45
CA THR A 232 5.99 -10.52 -24.34
C THR A 232 5.94 -11.13 -25.74
N ALA A 233 4.98 -10.68 -26.57
CA ALA A 233 4.88 -11.12 -27.98
C ALA A 233 6.15 -10.79 -28.79
N SER A 234 6.86 -9.73 -28.42
CA SER A 234 8.18 -9.36 -28.98
C SER A 234 9.36 -10.15 -28.42
N GLY A 235 9.14 -11.10 -27.52
CA GLY A 235 10.17 -12.00 -26.98
C GLY A 235 10.91 -11.47 -25.75
N THR A 236 10.49 -10.34 -25.16
CA THR A 236 11.09 -9.84 -23.92
C THR A 236 10.58 -10.63 -22.74
N ALA A 237 11.47 -11.29 -21.99
CA ALA A 237 11.13 -11.96 -20.75
C ALA A 237 10.66 -10.95 -19.69
N ILE A 238 9.56 -11.24 -19.00
CA ILE A 238 9.20 -10.51 -17.78
C ILE A 238 10.03 -11.06 -16.61
N PRO A 239 10.49 -10.20 -15.68
CA PRO A 239 11.39 -10.62 -14.62
C PRO A 239 10.67 -11.48 -13.57
N VAL A 240 11.41 -12.34 -12.87
CA VAL A 240 10.84 -13.25 -11.86
C VAL A 240 10.41 -12.56 -10.55
N ASP A 241 10.67 -11.26 -10.41
CA ASP A 241 10.18 -10.40 -9.34
C ASP A 241 9.11 -9.40 -9.84
N ILE A 242 8.41 -9.72 -10.93
CA ILE A 242 7.45 -8.82 -11.59
C ILE A 242 6.37 -8.27 -10.65
N ALA A 243 5.91 -9.03 -9.65
CA ALA A 243 5.01 -8.50 -8.62
C ALA A 243 5.64 -7.35 -7.81
N ASN A 244 6.92 -7.45 -7.48
CA ASN A 244 7.66 -6.39 -6.80
C ASN A 244 7.94 -5.21 -7.74
N CYS A 245 8.24 -5.47 -9.02
CA CYS A 245 8.35 -4.43 -10.02
C CYS A 245 7.05 -3.61 -10.11
N PHE A 246 5.88 -4.25 -10.09
CA PHE A 246 4.59 -3.53 -10.07
C PHE A 246 4.42 -2.69 -8.80
N ALA A 247 4.70 -3.25 -7.62
CA ALA A 247 4.59 -2.49 -6.36
C ALA A 247 5.50 -1.24 -6.37
N LYS A 248 6.73 -1.38 -6.87
CA LYS A 248 7.67 -0.26 -7.06
C LYS A 248 7.17 0.74 -8.10
N ALA A 249 6.61 0.28 -9.22
CA ALA A 249 6.06 1.15 -10.25
C ALA A 249 4.89 1.99 -9.73
N LEU A 250 3.99 1.40 -8.93
CA LEU A 250 2.90 2.12 -8.27
C LEU A 250 3.43 3.24 -7.37
N MET A 251 4.43 2.95 -6.53
CA MET A 251 5.01 3.92 -5.61
C MET A 251 5.85 4.99 -6.31
N THR A 252 6.58 4.61 -7.36
CA THR A 252 7.36 5.53 -8.20
C THR A 252 6.42 6.49 -8.93
N PHE A 253 5.34 5.98 -9.52
CA PHE A 253 4.37 6.85 -10.18
C PHE A 253 3.65 7.73 -9.15
N GLN A 254 3.27 7.22 -7.97
CA GLN A 254 2.57 8.01 -6.95
C GLN A 254 3.34 9.29 -6.55
N THR A 255 4.67 9.22 -6.50
CA THR A 255 5.55 10.35 -6.15
C THR A 255 6.00 11.19 -7.35
N SER A 256 5.65 10.78 -8.58
CA SER A 256 6.04 11.49 -9.81
C SER A 256 5.28 12.81 -10.00
N ASP A 257 5.95 13.82 -10.57
CA ASP A 257 5.31 15.08 -10.99
C ASP A 257 4.27 14.87 -12.11
N LEU A 258 4.34 13.73 -12.80
CA LEU A 258 3.36 13.32 -13.81
C LEU A 258 2.08 12.76 -13.19
N ASN A 259 2.11 12.36 -11.91
CA ASN A 259 0.92 11.90 -11.21
C ASN A 259 -0.05 13.05 -10.95
N LYS A 260 -1.01 13.21 -11.86
CA LYS A 260 -2.06 14.20 -11.70
C LYS A 260 -3.10 13.76 -10.68
N CYS A 261 -3.24 12.47 -10.37
CA CYS A 261 -4.19 11.93 -9.40
C CYS A 261 -4.01 12.53 -8.01
N LYS A 262 -2.84 13.09 -7.62
CA LYS A 262 -2.61 13.86 -6.38
C LYS A 262 -3.09 13.17 -5.09
N LEU A 263 -3.18 11.84 -5.10
CA LEU A 263 -3.52 11.07 -3.92
C LEU A 263 -2.28 10.99 -3.03
N THR A 264 -2.46 11.30 -1.75
CA THR A 264 -1.48 11.04 -0.70
C THR A 264 -1.40 9.54 -0.41
N THR A 265 -0.30 9.08 0.18
CA THR A 265 -0.04 7.64 0.39
C THR A 265 -1.06 6.94 1.29
N ASP A 266 -1.76 7.67 2.15
CA ASP A 266 -2.87 7.16 2.96
C ASP A 266 -4.17 6.92 2.14
N LYS A 267 -4.21 7.35 0.88
CA LYS A 267 -5.38 7.21 -0.01
C LYS A 267 -5.22 6.20 -1.13
N ILE A 268 -4.05 5.54 -1.22
CA ILE A 268 -3.77 4.58 -2.30
C ILE A 268 -3.99 3.11 -1.91
N GLY A 269 -4.22 2.84 -0.62
CA GLY A 269 -4.23 1.48 -0.07
C GLY A 269 -2.80 0.94 0.15
N ALA A 270 -2.69 -0.34 0.50
CA ALA A 270 -1.39 -1.00 0.57
C ALA A 270 -0.97 -1.47 -0.82
N PRO A 271 0.29 -1.22 -1.26
CA PRO A 271 0.86 -1.93 -2.39
C PRO A 271 0.86 -3.44 -2.15
N PRO A 272 0.82 -4.26 -3.21
CA PRO A 272 0.96 -5.71 -3.04
C PRO A 272 2.31 -6.03 -2.39
N PHE A 273 2.29 -6.91 -1.39
CA PHE A 273 3.51 -7.31 -0.70
C PHE A 273 4.17 -8.49 -1.43
N ALA A 274 4.94 -8.17 -2.46
CA ALA A 274 5.80 -9.14 -3.12
C ALA A 274 7.05 -9.43 -2.26
N THR A 275 7.42 -10.70 -2.12
CA THR A 275 8.52 -11.13 -1.25
C THR A 275 9.84 -11.33 -1.97
N LYS A 276 9.88 -11.22 -3.30
CA LYS A 276 11.10 -11.40 -4.10
C LYS A 276 11.45 -10.11 -4.81
N ALA A 277 12.73 -9.75 -4.82
CA ALA A 277 13.26 -8.58 -5.52
C ALA A 277 14.60 -8.93 -6.20
N LEU A 278 14.79 -8.45 -7.42
CA LEU A 278 16.05 -8.56 -8.14
C LEU A 278 16.85 -7.26 -8.01
N THR A 279 18.14 -7.40 -7.74
CA THR A 279 19.14 -6.35 -7.87
C THR A 279 20.09 -6.69 -9.02
N ALA A 280 21.15 -5.92 -9.25
CA ALA A 280 22.09 -6.21 -10.34
C ALA A 280 22.76 -7.59 -10.15
N SER A 281 23.17 -7.91 -8.92
CA SER A 281 23.92 -9.12 -8.57
C SER A 281 23.13 -10.13 -7.76
N TYR A 282 22.03 -9.75 -7.10
CA TYR A 282 21.34 -10.61 -6.13
C TYR A 282 19.85 -10.83 -6.41
N VAL A 283 19.38 -12.01 -6.03
CA VAL A 283 17.96 -12.29 -5.73
C VAL A 283 17.82 -12.12 -4.22
N VAL A 284 16.97 -11.19 -3.80
CA VAL A 284 16.69 -10.91 -2.40
C VAL A 284 15.26 -11.34 -2.11
N GLU A 285 15.09 -12.26 -1.17
CA GLU A 285 13.78 -12.80 -0.77
C GLU A 285 13.49 -12.44 0.69
N TYR A 286 12.37 -11.77 0.94
CA TYR A 286 11.77 -11.61 2.25
C TYR A 286 11.08 -12.91 2.65
N VAL A 287 11.57 -13.55 3.71
CA VAL A 287 11.02 -14.80 4.24
C VAL A 287 10.36 -14.46 5.57
N PRO A 288 9.01 -14.34 5.60
CA PRO A 288 8.30 -14.08 6.86
C PRO A 288 8.57 -15.21 7.84
N ASP A 289 8.60 -14.87 9.12
CA ASP A 289 8.45 -15.87 10.18
C ASP A 289 6.97 -16.32 10.26
N THR A 290 6.61 -17.12 11.26
CA THR A 290 5.26 -17.65 11.49
C THR A 290 4.15 -16.60 11.60
N MET A 291 4.49 -15.32 11.83
CA MET A 291 3.55 -14.21 11.98
C MET A 291 3.81 -13.11 10.93
N THR A 292 2.72 -12.55 10.38
CA THR A 292 2.80 -11.34 9.54
C THR A 292 3.32 -10.16 10.33
N ALA A 293 3.97 -9.20 9.66
CA ALA A 293 4.47 -7.99 10.29
C ALA A 293 3.37 -7.25 11.07
N ALA A 294 3.69 -6.80 12.28
CA ALA A 294 2.76 -6.06 13.15
C ALA A 294 3.50 -4.95 13.91
N MET A 295 2.76 -3.94 14.37
CA MET A 295 3.32 -2.93 15.28
C MET A 295 3.89 -3.62 16.52
N GLY A 296 5.12 -3.28 16.89
CA GLY A 296 5.92 -4.07 17.82
C GLY A 296 7.13 -4.71 17.17
N LYS A 297 7.67 -5.73 17.82
CA LYS A 297 8.73 -6.58 17.27
C LYS A 297 8.18 -7.42 16.11
N THR A 298 8.87 -7.36 14.97
CA THR A 298 8.68 -8.28 13.85
C THR A 298 10.02 -8.92 13.52
N THR A 299 10.08 -10.25 13.54
CA THR A 299 11.21 -11.05 13.09
C THR A 299 10.93 -11.66 11.72
N PHE A 300 11.96 -11.75 10.89
CA PHE A 300 11.91 -12.38 9.57
C PHE A 300 13.32 -12.73 9.13
N LYS A 301 13.45 -13.42 7.99
CA LYS A 301 14.73 -13.62 7.33
C LYS A 301 14.77 -12.88 5.99
N ILE A 302 15.93 -12.40 5.63
CA ILE A 302 16.24 -12.06 4.24
C ILE A 302 17.11 -13.17 3.69
N LYS A 303 16.73 -13.78 2.58
CA LYS A 303 17.57 -14.71 1.84
C LYS A 303 18.19 -13.98 0.65
N VAL A 304 19.51 -14.07 0.51
CA VAL A 304 20.27 -13.43 -0.56
C VAL A 304 20.98 -14.52 -1.37
N THR A 305 20.69 -14.54 -2.66
CA THR A 305 21.28 -15.50 -3.60
C THR A 305 21.96 -14.75 -4.75
N ASN A 306 23.13 -15.18 -5.19
CA ASN A 306 23.82 -14.61 -6.34
C ASN A 306 23.04 -14.91 -7.63
N ARG A 307 22.70 -13.89 -8.43
CA ARG A 307 21.94 -14.06 -9.68
C ARG A 307 22.67 -14.87 -10.74
N GLY A 308 24.00 -14.75 -10.79
CA GLY A 308 24.80 -15.36 -11.86
C GLY A 308 24.91 -16.89 -11.78
N ASN A 309 24.73 -17.48 -10.59
CA ASN A 309 24.94 -18.92 -10.38
C ASN A 309 24.00 -19.54 -9.33
N SER A 310 23.03 -18.78 -8.82
CA SER A 310 22.07 -19.21 -7.80
C SER A 310 22.70 -19.72 -6.49
N SER A 311 23.98 -19.42 -6.22
CA SER A 311 24.64 -19.77 -4.96
C SER A 311 24.23 -18.82 -3.83
N ALA A 312 24.23 -19.32 -2.60
CA ALA A 312 24.00 -18.51 -1.40
C ALA A 312 25.03 -17.38 -1.30
N ALA A 313 24.57 -16.15 -1.05
CA ALA A 313 25.44 -15.01 -0.80
C ALA A 313 25.61 -14.82 0.72
N SER A 314 26.47 -15.64 1.33
CA SER A 314 26.87 -15.51 2.74
C SER A 314 28.06 -14.56 2.91
N GLY A 315 28.33 -14.14 4.15
CA GLY A 315 29.40 -13.21 4.50
C GLY A 315 29.13 -11.76 4.09
N LYS A 316 27.90 -11.42 3.68
CA LYS A 316 27.56 -10.08 3.20
C LYS A 316 27.15 -9.18 4.36
N THR A 317 27.46 -7.89 4.24
CA THR A 317 26.86 -6.87 5.10
C THR A 317 25.47 -6.53 4.58
N VAL A 318 24.43 -6.96 5.30
CA VAL A 318 23.04 -6.62 5.01
C VAL A 318 22.56 -5.55 5.98
N THR A 319 21.95 -4.48 5.45
CA THR A 319 21.39 -3.39 6.24
C THR A 319 19.94 -3.15 5.86
N LEU A 320 19.08 -2.96 6.86
CA LEU A 320 17.68 -2.61 6.66
C LEU A 320 17.50 -1.10 6.74
N ARG A 321 16.48 -0.57 6.06
CA ARG A 321 16.01 0.82 6.20
C ARG A 321 14.49 0.85 6.07
N PRO A 322 13.75 0.58 7.16
CA PRO A 322 12.31 0.71 7.19
C PRO A 322 11.93 2.20 7.16
N TYR A 323 10.92 2.55 6.38
CA TYR A 323 10.45 3.92 6.24
C TYR A 323 8.95 3.92 5.96
N MET A 324 8.19 4.74 6.68
CA MET A 324 6.76 4.90 6.47
C MET A 324 6.47 6.23 5.78
N TYR A 325 5.88 6.14 4.59
CA TYR A 325 5.35 7.28 3.86
C TYR A 325 3.90 7.54 4.27
N MET A 326 3.64 8.64 4.98
CA MET A 326 2.29 9.08 5.34
C MET A 326 1.92 10.35 4.56
N ALA A 327 0.67 10.78 4.68
CA ALA A 327 0.13 11.92 3.92
C ALA A 327 0.92 13.23 4.07
N ALA A 328 1.33 13.56 5.29
CA ALA A 328 1.98 14.84 5.63
C ALA A 328 3.27 14.66 6.45
N LYS A 329 3.53 13.44 6.93
CA LYS A 329 4.68 13.11 7.77
C LYS A 329 5.30 11.84 7.24
N SER A 330 6.56 11.63 7.59
CA SER A 330 7.19 10.34 7.40
C SER A 330 7.82 9.91 8.71
N HIS A 331 8.00 8.62 8.85
CA HIS A 331 8.53 8.03 10.06
C HIS A 331 9.45 6.87 9.69
N THR A 332 10.44 6.53 10.53
CA THR A 332 11.18 5.27 10.40
C THR A 332 10.89 4.41 11.63
N THR A 333 11.66 3.37 11.89
CA THR A 333 11.46 2.59 13.11
C THR A 333 12.78 2.01 13.57
N PRO A 334 12.95 1.72 14.87
CA PRO A 334 14.13 1.00 15.33
C PRO A 334 14.22 -0.37 14.65
N MET A 335 15.45 -0.82 14.46
CA MET A 335 15.76 -2.13 13.89
C MET A 335 17.08 -2.62 14.47
N GLU A 336 17.25 -3.93 14.48
CA GLU A 336 18.54 -4.54 14.80
C GLU A 336 19.41 -4.63 13.55
N ILE A 337 20.71 -4.82 13.76
CA ILE A 337 21.64 -5.18 12.70
C ILE A 337 21.33 -6.62 12.27
N PRO A 338 21.07 -6.88 10.98
CA PRO A 338 20.88 -8.24 10.49
C PRO A 338 22.04 -9.18 10.84
N ILE A 339 21.71 -10.39 11.27
CA ILE A 339 22.68 -11.43 11.64
C ILE A 339 22.80 -12.41 10.47
N ASP A 340 24.00 -12.55 9.92
CA ASP A 340 24.30 -13.57 8.90
C ASP A 340 24.29 -14.97 9.52
N ASN A 341 23.47 -15.87 8.98
CA ASN A 341 23.37 -17.26 9.44
C ASN A 341 24.39 -18.18 8.74
N GLY A 342 25.23 -17.65 7.83
CA GLY A 342 26.29 -18.38 7.13
C GLY A 342 25.83 -19.17 5.91
N ASP A 343 24.53 -19.21 5.63
CA ASP A 343 23.89 -19.96 4.54
C ASP A 343 23.25 -19.05 3.47
N GLY A 344 23.58 -17.75 3.50
CA GLY A 344 22.96 -16.73 2.65
C GLY A 344 21.61 -16.24 3.17
N THR A 345 21.18 -16.68 4.37
CA THR A 345 20.05 -16.09 5.08
C THR A 345 20.52 -15.17 6.20
N TYR A 346 19.77 -14.10 6.42
CA TYR A 346 20.06 -13.05 7.40
C TYR A 346 18.86 -12.90 8.32
N SER A 347 19.05 -13.17 9.60
CA SER A 347 18.02 -13.00 10.63
C SER A 347 17.85 -11.51 10.93
N CYS A 348 16.61 -11.02 10.81
CA CYS A 348 16.28 -9.61 10.82
C CYS A 348 15.22 -9.31 11.88
N THR A 349 15.37 -8.20 12.60
CA THR A 349 14.39 -7.70 13.57
C THR A 349 14.07 -6.24 13.29
N VAL A 350 12.79 -5.90 13.14
CA VAL A 350 12.29 -4.53 12.98
C VAL A 350 11.21 -4.26 14.04
N TYR A 351 11.29 -3.12 14.72
CA TYR A 351 10.37 -2.73 15.78
C TYR A 351 9.40 -1.66 15.28
N TYR A 352 8.37 -2.04 14.51
CA TYR A 352 7.44 -1.08 13.90
C TYR A 352 6.68 -0.27 14.95
N VAL A 353 6.77 1.06 14.88
CA VAL A 353 6.12 1.98 15.83
C VAL A 353 4.63 2.22 15.58
N MET A 354 4.12 1.81 14.41
CA MET A 354 2.73 2.00 14.02
C MET A 354 2.29 1.04 12.91
N PRO A 355 1.00 0.66 12.85
CA PRO A 355 0.44 -0.13 11.77
C PRO A 355 0.35 0.65 10.46
N SER A 356 0.13 -0.06 9.34
CA SER A 356 -0.20 0.53 8.04
C SER A 356 -1.63 1.06 7.99
N ALA A 357 -2.53 0.54 8.83
CA ALA A 357 -3.90 1.00 8.95
C ALA A 357 -4.38 0.97 10.41
N MET A 358 -5.18 1.96 10.80
CA MET A 358 -5.80 2.06 12.11
C MET A 358 -7.31 2.25 11.94
N ASN A 359 -8.12 1.38 12.57
CA ASN A 359 -9.58 1.38 12.44
C ASN A 359 -10.07 1.35 10.97
N GLY A 360 -9.40 0.57 10.12
CA GLY A 360 -9.73 0.45 8.69
C GLY A 360 -9.29 1.65 7.83
N VAL A 361 -8.69 2.68 8.42
CA VAL A 361 -8.14 3.83 7.69
C VAL A 361 -6.64 3.63 7.50
N SER A 362 -6.16 3.72 6.26
CA SER A 362 -4.72 3.70 5.99
C SER A 362 -4.01 4.89 6.65
N MET A 363 -2.87 4.60 7.27
CA MET A 363 -1.97 5.57 7.88
C MET A 363 -0.82 5.95 6.93
N GLY A 364 -0.63 5.18 5.86
CA GLY A 364 0.50 5.31 4.94
C GLY A 364 1.02 3.95 4.48
N VAL A 365 2.17 3.96 3.82
CA VAL A 365 2.81 2.77 3.26
C VAL A 365 4.19 2.59 3.90
N TRP A 366 4.45 1.40 4.43
CA TRP A 366 5.79 1.01 4.84
C TRP A 366 6.60 0.56 3.63
N GLU A 367 7.80 1.10 3.50
CA GLU A 367 8.86 0.68 2.59
C GLU A 367 9.97 0.08 3.44
N LEU A 368 10.40 -1.14 3.11
CA LEU A 368 11.57 -1.78 3.68
C LEU A 368 12.63 -1.88 2.58
N LYS A 369 13.66 -1.04 2.68
CA LYS A 369 14.86 -1.16 1.85
C LYS A 369 15.85 -2.13 2.49
N VAL A 370 16.31 -3.09 1.72
CA VAL A 370 17.35 -4.05 2.09
C VAL A 370 18.57 -3.77 1.21
N LYS A 371 19.68 -3.41 1.84
CA LYS A 371 20.95 -3.13 1.15
C LYS A 371 21.91 -4.29 1.37
N VAL A 372 22.49 -4.83 0.31
CA VAL A 372 23.46 -5.93 0.34
C VAL A 372 24.82 -5.40 -0.11
N ASP A 373 25.88 -5.61 0.69
CA ASP A 373 27.23 -5.02 0.56
C ASP A 373 27.37 -3.57 1.10
N ASN A 374 26.63 -3.21 2.16
CA ASN A 374 26.70 -1.92 2.91
C ASN A 374 25.89 -0.73 2.31
N LEU A 375 26.16 0.53 2.72
CA LEU A 375 25.26 1.68 2.50
C LEU A 375 25.21 2.22 1.06
N ASP A 376 26.25 2.05 0.25
CA ASP A 376 26.30 2.44 -1.17
C ASP A 376 25.91 1.28 -2.11
N ALA A 377 25.27 0.26 -1.54
CA ALA A 377 25.16 -1.02 -2.17
C ALA A 377 23.80 -1.27 -2.83
N GLU A 378 23.71 -2.41 -3.50
CA GLU A 378 22.52 -2.82 -4.22
C GLU A 378 21.31 -2.89 -3.29
N THR A 379 20.23 -2.24 -3.70
CA THR A 379 19.02 -2.07 -2.87
C THR A 379 17.86 -2.88 -3.44
N ALA A 380 17.37 -3.81 -2.65
CA ALA A 380 16.04 -4.40 -2.81
C ALA A 380 15.03 -3.60 -1.99
N THR A 381 13.82 -3.43 -2.51
CA THR A 381 12.74 -2.70 -1.85
C THR A 381 11.52 -3.61 -1.73
N PHE A 382 10.90 -3.60 -0.55
CA PHE A 382 9.66 -4.32 -0.24
C PHE A 382 8.65 -3.38 0.41
N TYR A 383 7.35 -3.72 0.36
CA TYR A 383 6.27 -2.92 0.96
C TYR A 383 5.43 -3.76 1.95
N PRO A 384 5.97 -4.11 3.13
CA PRO A 384 5.26 -4.95 4.08
C PRO A 384 4.02 -4.25 4.63
N VAL A 385 2.90 -4.99 4.72
CA VAL A 385 1.70 -4.53 5.42
C VAL A 385 1.84 -4.83 6.90
N VAL A 386 2.17 -3.79 7.68
CA VAL A 386 2.25 -3.87 9.14
C VAL A 386 0.85 -3.83 9.73
N GLY A 387 0.43 -4.92 10.39
CA GLY A 387 -0.85 -5.04 11.07
C GLY A 387 -0.89 -4.37 12.45
N MET A 388 -2.11 -4.23 12.99
CA MET A 388 -2.31 -3.96 14.40
C MET A 388 -2.05 -5.23 15.22
N PRO A 389 -1.34 -5.15 16.37
CA PRO A 389 -1.09 -6.29 17.20
C PRO A 389 -2.42 -6.74 17.84
N MET A 390 -2.63 -8.05 17.89
CA MET A 390 -3.77 -8.64 18.59
C MET A 390 -3.33 -9.12 19.97
N GLY A 391 -4.12 -8.82 20.99
CA GLY A 391 -3.85 -9.25 22.36
C GLY A 391 -2.94 -8.27 23.11
N ASN A 392 -1.69 -8.68 23.34
CA ASN A 392 -0.78 -7.97 24.24
C ASN A 392 -0.35 -6.61 23.67
N ASP A 393 -0.11 -5.65 24.56
CA ASP A 393 0.53 -4.40 24.19
C ASP A 393 1.96 -4.69 23.73
N MET A 394 2.28 -4.22 22.53
CA MET A 394 3.60 -4.41 21.91
C MET A 394 4.53 -3.21 22.07
N LEU A 395 3.98 -2.04 22.33
CA LEU A 395 4.71 -0.78 22.42
C LEU A 395 4.04 0.15 23.43
N THR A 396 4.83 0.70 24.35
CA THR A 396 4.45 1.84 25.18
C THR A 396 5.48 2.96 25.06
N LYS A 397 5.11 4.18 25.49
CA LYS A 397 5.95 5.37 25.34
C LYS A 397 6.05 6.13 26.65
N LEU A 398 7.27 6.54 26.98
CA LEU A 398 7.57 7.52 28.03
C LEU A 398 8.18 8.76 27.39
N SER A 399 8.14 9.89 28.09
CA SER A 399 8.58 11.19 27.64
C SER A 399 9.61 11.77 28.60
N GLY A 400 10.58 12.49 28.06
CA GLY A 400 11.46 13.34 28.86
C GLY A 400 10.69 14.45 29.57
N ILE A 401 11.17 14.83 30.76
CA ILE A 401 10.70 15.94 31.58
C ILE A 401 11.55 17.17 31.29
N SER A 402 12.87 17.06 31.46
CA SER A 402 13.85 18.05 31.00
C SER A 402 14.44 17.65 29.64
N ASP A 403 14.58 16.34 29.37
CA ASP A 403 15.12 15.82 28.12
C ASP A 403 14.22 16.17 26.91
N SER A 404 14.71 17.11 26.12
CA SER A 404 14.00 17.70 24.98
C SER A 404 14.87 17.60 23.71
N ILE A 405 14.22 17.64 22.56
CA ILE A 405 14.85 17.57 21.23
C ILE A 405 14.28 18.63 20.32
N MET A 406 15.06 19.01 19.30
CA MET A 406 14.57 19.86 18.23
C MET A 406 13.69 19.02 17.30
N GLY A 407 12.38 19.24 17.34
CA GLY A 407 11.40 18.64 16.43
C GLY A 407 11.18 19.47 15.16
N MET A 408 10.45 18.90 14.20
CA MET A 408 10.09 19.58 12.95
C MET A 408 9.26 20.86 13.15
N ALA A 409 8.51 20.95 14.25
CA ALA A 409 7.65 22.10 14.59
C ALA A 409 8.22 22.94 15.75
N GLY A 410 9.48 22.72 16.14
CA GLY A 410 10.12 23.32 17.31
C GLY A 410 10.46 22.29 18.38
N THR A 411 10.86 22.77 19.56
CA THR A 411 11.28 21.92 20.68
C THR A 411 10.15 21.01 21.17
N GLU A 412 10.43 19.71 21.26
CA GLU A 412 9.52 18.70 21.83
C GLU A 412 10.22 17.86 22.90
N LYS A 413 9.46 17.20 23.78
CA LYS A 413 10.01 16.24 24.74
C LYS A 413 10.44 14.97 24.03
N ARG A 414 11.62 14.43 24.38
CA ARG A 414 12.12 13.20 23.76
C ARG A 414 11.19 12.03 24.10
N THR A 415 10.72 11.32 23.09
CA THR A 415 9.96 10.08 23.26
C THR A 415 10.90 8.89 23.40
N TRP A 416 10.70 8.12 24.46
CA TRP A 416 11.35 6.84 24.75
C TRP A 416 10.36 5.72 24.41
N PHE A 417 10.73 4.85 23.49
CA PHE A 417 9.92 3.73 23.02
C PHE A 417 10.34 2.48 23.75
N LEU A 418 9.36 1.82 24.39
CA LEU A 418 9.55 0.57 25.10
C LEU A 418 8.75 -0.49 24.34
N PHE A 419 9.46 -1.39 23.68
CA PHE A 419 8.85 -2.50 22.95
C PHE A 419 8.81 -3.74 23.82
N ASN A 420 7.68 -4.44 23.82
CA ASN A 420 7.58 -5.77 24.40
C ASN A 420 8.41 -6.73 23.55
N ASP A 421 9.52 -7.21 24.12
CA ASP A 421 10.49 -8.08 23.44
C ASP A 421 10.31 -9.56 23.83
N GLY A 422 9.31 -9.85 24.66
CA GLY A 422 8.89 -11.19 25.05
C GLY A 422 8.45 -11.27 26.51
N LEU A 423 7.53 -12.18 26.78
CA LEU A 423 7.14 -12.59 28.12
C LEU A 423 7.21 -14.11 28.18
N MET A 424 8.02 -14.63 29.09
CA MET A 424 8.26 -16.08 29.23
C MET A 424 7.92 -16.54 30.64
N GLY A 425 7.32 -17.71 30.76
CA GLY A 425 7.18 -18.40 32.04
C GLY A 425 8.54 -18.81 32.60
N GLY A 426 8.70 -18.66 33.90
CA GLY A 426 9.86 -19.08 34.68
C GLY A 426 9.50 -20.18 35.68
N MET A 427 10.50 -20.65 36.43
CA MET A 427 10.31 -21.67 37.45
C MET A 427 9.41 -21.14 38.58
N GLY A 428 8.55 -22.01 39.12
CA GLY A 428 7.67 -21.66 40.26
C GLY A 428 6.56 -20.66 39.95
N GLY A 429 6.16 -20.48 38.68
CA GLY A 429 5.09 -19.55 38.29
C GLY A 429 5.52 -18.08 38.19
N SER A 430 6.81 -17.81 38.38
CA SER A 430 7.41 -16.51 38.06
C SER A 430 7.48 -16.29 36.55
N HIS A 431 7.65 -15.05 36.11
CA HIS A 431 7.78 -14.71 34.70
C HIS A 431 9.02 -13.86 34.46
N THR A 432 9.54 -13.91 33.23
CA THR A 432 10.59 -13.04 32.72
C THR A 432 10.03 -12.16 31.62
N PHE A 433 10.11 -10.84 31.81
CA PHE A 433 9.68 -9.86 30.81
C PHE A 433 10.90 -9.20 30.16
N LYS A 434 10.90 -9.16 28.83
CA LYS A 434 11.97 -8.58 28.02
C LYS A 434 11.46 -7.32 27.34
N LEU A 435 12.34 -6.33 27.26
CA LEU A 435 12.07 -5.05 26.63
C LEU A 435 13.17 -4.70 25.64
N PHE A 436 12.81 -4.02 24.57
CA PHE A 436 13.75 -3.31 23.71
C PHE A 436 13.51 -1.80 23.83
N LEU A 437 14.58 -1.06 24.14
CA LEU A 437 14.57 0.37 24.39
C LEU A 437 15.19 1.13 23.21
N ALA A 438 14.39 2.02 22.63
CA ALA A 438 14.84 2.95 21.60
C ALA A 438 14.34 4.36 21.86
N THR A 439 14.96 5.35 21.24
CA THR A 439 14.52 6.75 21.35
C THR A 439 14.76 7.51 20.06
N LYS A 440 14.11 8.65 19.87
CA LYS A 440 14.48 9.58 18.79
C LYS A 440 15.84 10.18 19.11
N GLU A 441 16.82 10.09 18.21
CA GLU A 441 18.14 10.73 18.39
C GLU A 441 18.01 12.27 18.47
N ASN A 442 17.27 12.84 17.51
CA ASN A 442 16.72 14.20 17.55
C ASN A 442 15.39 14.20 16.77
N GLY A 443 14.63 15.31 16.83
CA GLY A 443 13.32 15.38 16.18
C GLY A 443 13.36 15.86 14.72
N MET A 444 14.55 16.16 14.18
CA MET A 444 14.76 16.52 12.76
C MET A 444 15.24 15.35 11.91
N THR A 445 15.84 14.33 12.54
CA THR A 445 16.28 13.11 11.88
C THR A 445 15.25 12.02 12.12
N LEU A 446 15.01 11.22 11.10
CA LEU A 446 14.25 9.99 11.22
C LEU A 446 15.23 8.92 11.68
N SER A 447 15.73 9.04 12.93
CA SER A 447 16.75 8.18 13.54
C SER A 447 16.25 7.72 14.91
N PHE A 448 16.13 6.39 15.08
CA PHE A 448 15.60 5.75 16.29
C PHE A 448 16.57 4.70 16.81
N PRO A 449 17.77 5.09 17.27
CA PRO A 449 18.75 4.15 17.75
C PRO A 449 18.24 3.39 18.97
N ALA A 450 18.67 2.13 19.08
CA ALA A 450 18.70 1.43 20.36
C ALA A 450 19.54 2.24 21.35
N VAL A 451 19.09 2.33 22.61
CA VAL A 451 19.79 3.12 23.62
C VAL A 451 20.55 2.21 24.57
N THR A 452 21.86 2.44 24.65
CA THR A 452 22.77 1.78 25.58
C THR A 452 23.56 2.84 26.36
N VAL A 453 24.18 2.43 27.46
CA VAL A 453 25.21 3.27 28.09
C VAL A 453 26.32 3.53 27.06
N GLY A 454 26.75 4.80 26.95
CA GLY A 454 27.69 5.27 25.94
C GLY A 454 27.05 5.79 24.65
N SER A 455 25.75 5.60 24.42
CA SER A 455 25.07 6.16 23.23
C SER A 455 25.18 7.69 23.20
N SER A 456 25.42 8.25 22.01
CA SER A 456 25.39 9.70 21.78
C SER A 456 23.99 10.12 21.28
N LEU A 457 23.35 11.04 22.00
CA LEU A 457 22.05 11.62 21.66
C LEU A 457 22.18 13.13 21.54
N LYS A 458 21.22 13.81 20.89
CA LYS A 458 21.27 15.28 20.73
C LYS A 458 20.12 15.97 21.45
N ASN A 459 20.37 17.09 22.12
CA ASN A 459 19.34 17.87 22.82
C ASN A 459 18.58 18.84 21.87
N GLU A 460 17.75 19.71 22.43
CA GLU A 460 17.01 20.75 21.70
C GLU A 460 17.89 21.79 21.02
N SER A 461 19.12 22.00 21.48
CA SER A 461 20.12 22.84 20.81
C SER A 461 20.94 22.06 19.78
N ASN A 462 20.55 20.81 19.48
CA ASN A 462 21.26 19.88 18.60
C ASN A 462 22.70 19.56 19.07
N ILE A 463 22.99 19.76 20.36
CA ILE A 463 24.28 19.45 20.98
C ILE A 463 24.27 17.99 21.43
N ALA A 464 25.32 17.26 21.07
CA ALA A 464 25.48 15.87 21.44
C ALA A 464 25.80 15.72 22.94
N TRP A 465 25.24 14.70 23.57
CA TRP A 465 25.51 14.28 24.93
C TRP A 465 25.55 12.75 24.99
N THR A 466 26.20 12.21 26.01
CA THR A 466 26.40 10.77 26.17
C THR A 466 25.54 10.22 27.29
N VAL A 467 24.86 9.11 27.02
CA VAL A 467 24.12 8.37 28.04
C VAL A 467 25.11 7.72 29.01
N SER A 468 25.11 8.15 30.26
CA SER A 468 26.04 7.67 31.30
C SER A 468 25.49 6.48 32.09
N SER A 469 24.16 6.43 32.28
CA SER A 469 23.48 5.33 32.96
C SER A 469 22.03 5.23 32.50
N ILE A 470 21.51 4.01 32.57
CA ILE A 470 20.11 3.67 32.31
C ILE A 470 19.68 2.71 33.42
N ALA A 471 18.50 2.93 33.98
CA ALA A 471 17.85 1.98 34.87
C ALA A 471 16.42 1.73 34.38
N VAL A 472 16.06 0.45 34.27
CA VAL A 472 14.72 0.00 33.90
C VAL A 472 14.20 -0.85 35.06
N ASP A 473 13.07 -0.44 35.64
CA ASP A 473 12.41 -1.18 36.72
C ASP A 473 11.04 -1.66 36.26
N VAL A 474 10.69 -2.90 36.61
CA VAL A 474 9.47 -3.56 36.17
C VAL A 474 8.67 -4.04 37.38
N SER A 475 7.35 -3.92 37.33
CA SER A 475 6.45 -4.29 38.42
C SER A 475 5.13 -4.83 37.90
N THR A 476 4.47 -5.72 38.65
CA THR A 476 3.11 -6.21 38.36
C THR A 476 2.05 -5.62 39.31
N ASP A 477 2.46 -4.95 40.39
CA ASP A 477 1.59 -4.42 41.44
C ASP A 477 1.79 -2.91 41.72
N LYS A 478 2.82 -2.29 41.11
CA LYS A 478 3.31 -0.90 41.30
C LYS A 478 3.99 -0.65 42.66
N ILE A 479 4.12 -1.66 43.50
CA ILE A 479 4.69 -1.60 44.83
C ILE A 479 6.08 -2.24 44.83
N THR A 480 6.15 -3.49 44.34
CA THR A 480 7.38 -4.27 44.24
C THR A 480 7.98 -4.06 42.86
N TRP A 481 9.17 -3.46 42.82
CA TRP A 481 9.90 -3.16 41.58
C TRP A 481 11.12 -4.07 41.46
N VAL A 482 11.22 -4.73 40.31
CA VAL A 482 12.32 -5.61 39.94
C VAL A 482 13.21 -4.86 38.94
N PRO A 483 14.50 -4.65 39.23
CA PRO A 483 15.41 -4.06 38.27
C PRO A 483 15.64 -5.02 37.10
N ALA A 484 15.55 -4.52 35.87
CA ALA A 484 15.86 -5.27 34.68
C ALA A 484 17.38 -5.26 34.43
N ALA A 485 17.93 -6.40 34.03
CA ALA A 485 19.31 -6.51 33.60
C ALA A 485 19.47 -5.99 32.16
N ASP A 486 20.51 -5.20 31.92
CA ASP A 486 20.94 -4.80 30.57
C ASP A 486 21.56 -6.01 29.86
N LEU A 487 21.02 -6.37 28.71
CA LEU A 487 21.50 -7.46 27.85
C LEU A 487 22.34 -6.93 26.67
N GLY A 488 22.59 -5.62 26.63
CA GLY A 488 23.28 -4.94 25.54
C GLY A 488 22.34 -4.55 24.40
N ASN A 489 22.80 -3.63 23.56
CA ASN A 489 22.10 -3.17 22.34
C ASN A 489 20.64 -2.73 22.57
N GLY A 490 20.34 -2.19 23.76
CA GLY A 490 19.00 -1.72 24.11
C GLY A 490 18.04 -2.80 24.59
N HIS A 491 18.48 -4.05 24.76
CA HIS A 491 17.66 -5.13 25.33
C HIS A 491 17.77 -5.18 26.84
N TRP A 492 16.64 -5.37 27.51
CA TRP A 492 16.53 -5.43 28.97
C TRP A 492 15.69 -6.63 29.39
N SER A 493 16.01 -7.24 30.53
CA SER A 493 15.28 -8.41 31.04
C SER A 493 15.04 -8.33 32.54
N ALA A 494 13.76 -8.32 32.95
CA ALA A 494 13.34 -8.43 34.34
C ALA A 494 12.83 -9.84 34.61
N ALA A 495 13.55 -10.59 35.45
CA ALA A 495 13.20 -11.95 35.86
C ALA A 495 12.58 -11.98 37.27
N GLY A 496 11.78 -13.00 37.58
CA GLY A 496 11.19 -13.17 38.91
C GLY A 496 9.92 -12.35 39.13
N LEU A 497 9.21 -11.97 38.05
CA LEU A 497 7.95 -11.25 38.14
C LEU A 497 6.84 -12.21 38.60
N ASN A 498 6.19 -11.89 39.71
CA ASN A 498 5.08 -12.66 40.28
C ASN A 498 3.73 -11.97 40.02
N GLY A 499 2.62 -12.70 40.20
CA GLY A 499 1.27 -12.12 40.08
C GLY A 499 0.71 -12.09 38.65
N LEU A 500 1.36 -12.77 37.71
CA LEU A 500 0.81 -13.05 36.38
C LEU A 500 0.37 -14.51 36.31
N THR A 501 -0.72 -14.78 35.61
CA THR A 501 -1.28 -16.12 35.43
C THR A 501 -1.37 -16.45 33.95
N VAL A 502 -0.90 -17.63 33.56
CA VAL A 502 -0.96 -18.11 32.17
C VAL A 502 -2.40 -18.09 31.66
N GLY A 503 -2.58 -17.61 30.42
CA GLY A 503 -3.88 -17.49 29.76
C GLY A 503 -4.79 -16.38 30.31
N THR A 504 -4.37 -15.64 31.34
CA THR A 504 -5.16 -14.56 31.94
C THR A 504 -4.51 -13.21 31.66
N ALA A 505 -5.32 -12.24 31.24
CA ALA A 505 -4.86 -10.87 31.05
C ALA A 505 -4.36 -10.28 32.38
N GLY A 506 -3.14 -9.75 32.37
CA GLY A 506 -2.45 -9.08 33.46
C GLY A 506 -1.81 -7.78 33.00
N LYS A 507 -1.12 -7.12 33.92
CA LYS A 507 -0.46 -5.83 33.68
C LYS A 507 0.99 -5.88 34.11
N ILE A 508 1.84 -5.29 33.30
CA ILE A 508 3.24 -5.03 33.62
C ILE A 508 3.47 -3.53 33.56
N HIS A 509 4.02 -2.97 34.63
CA HIS A 509 4.36 -1.57 34.77
C HIS A 509 5.86 -1.38 34.61
N VAL A 510 6.29 -0.35 33.88
CA VAL A 510 7.70 -0.12 33.57
C VAL A 510 8.09 1.33 33.86
N ARG A 511 9.17 1.50 34.62
CA ARG A 511 9.86 2.78 34.85
C ARG A 511 11.15 2.82 34.06
N LEU A 512 11.51 4.01 33.59
CA LEU A 512 12.76 4.26 32.90
C LEU A 512 13.42 5.50 33.49
N THR A 513 14.68 5.35 33.88
CA THR A 513 15.53 6.44 34.35
C THR A 513 16.78 6.51 33.49
N VAL A 514 17.13 7.70 32.98
CA VAL A 514 18.30 7.91 32.11
C VAL A 514 19.10 9.10 32.62
N SER A 515 20.43 8.98 32.64
CA SER A 515 21.34 10.06 33.10
C SER A 515 22.36 10.44 32.03
N ASN A 516 22.70 11.72 31.96
CA ASN A 516 23.81 12.27 31.19
C ASN A 516 25.10 12.46 32.02
N GLY A 517 25.12 11.97 33.27
CA GLY A 517 26.27 12.02 34.18
C GLY A 517 26.12 13.07 35.28
N VAL A 518 25.06 13.89 35.25
CA VAL A 518 24.82 14.93 36.26
C VAL A 518 23.67 14.54 37.19
N ILE A 519 22.45 14.41 36.67
CA ILE A 519 21.27 14.02 37.45
C ILE A 519 20.51 12.94 36.66
N PRO A 520 20.22 11.77 37.27
CA PRO A 520 19.34 10.79 36.65
C PRO A 520 17.91 11.33 36.56
N GLU A 521 17.31 11.21 35.38
CA GLU A 521 15.97 11.67 35.11
C GLU A 521 15.04 10.48 34.86
N GLN A 522 14.09 10.27 35.77
CA GLN A 522 12.99 9.33 35.55
C GLN A 522 12.01 9.92 34.54
N LYS A 523 11.72 9.17 33.48
CA LYS A 523 10.80 9.57 32.40
C LYS A 523 9.35 9.42 32.86
N SER A 524 8.45 10.21 32.28
CA SER A 524 7.03 10.19 32.63
C SER A 524 6.12 10.00 31.41
N THR A 525 4.86 9.62 31.61
CA THR A 525 3.93 9.39 30.50
C THR A 525 3.52 10.67 29.76
N ASP A 526 3.62 11.82 30.42
CA ASP A 526 3.15 13.14 29.95
C ASP A 526 4.26 14.18 29.80
N GLY A 527 5.49 13.85 30.18
CA GLY A 527 6.63 14.77 30.16
C GLY A 527 6.59 15.80 31.29
N LEU A 528 5.74 15.60 32.30
CA LEU A 528 5.71 16.41 33.52
C LEU A 528 6.49 15.72 34.65
N ALA A 529 6.71 16.46 35.75
CA ALA A 529 7.35 15.93 36.95
C ALA A 529 6.70 14.61 37.40
N VAL A 530 7.53 13.66 37.83
CA VAL A 530 7.05 12.34 38.25
C VAL A 530 6.17 12.46 39.49
N GLY A 531 4.94 11.96 39.35
CA GLY A 531 3.97 11.72 40.41
C GLY A 531 3.53 10.25 40.43
N ALA A 532 2.48 9.97 41.22
CA ALA A 532 2.04 8.60 41.49
C ALA A 532 1.50 7.83 40.27
N THR A 533 1.06 8.53 39.22
CA THR A 533 0.34 7.93 38.08
C THR A 533 1.04 8.11 36.74
N ASN A 534 1.96 9.07 36.60
CA ASN A 534 2.68 9.33 35.35
C ASN A 534 4.12 8.82 35.37
N GLY A 535 4.62 8.29 36.49
CA GLY A 535 6.01 7.81 36.60
C GLY A 535 6.33 6.47 35.92
N TYR A 536 5.35 5.79 35.34
CA TYR A 536 5.52 4.49 34.68
C TYR A 536 4.55 4.31 33.52
N GLN A 537 4.91 3.46 32.57
CA GLN A 537 3.99 2.96 31.53
C GLN A 537 3.42 1.59 31.91
N THR A 538 2.33 1.19 31.24
CA THR A 538 1.67 -0.10 31.47
C THR A 538 1.53 -0.87 30.16
N PHE A 539 1.95 -2.13 30.17
CA PHE A 539 1.63 -3.12 29.15
C PHE A 539 0.51 -4.02 29.67
N ASN A 540 -0.56 -4.17 28.90
CA ASN A 540 -1.50 -5.26 29.05
C ASN A 540 -0.90 -6.51 28.40
N VAL A 541 -0.80 -7.60 29.14
CA VAL A 541 -0.17 -8.84 28.68
C VAL A 541 -0.99 -10.05 29.11
N THR A 542 -1.02 -11.08 28.28
CA THR A 542 -1.52 -12.40 28.59
C THR A 542 -0.33 -13.34 28.46
N PRO A 543 0.22 -13.86 29.58
CA PRO A 543 1.29 -14.85 29.52
C PRO A 543 0.78 -16.10 28.80
N MET A 544 1.59 -16.62 27.87
CA MET A 544 1.30 -17.85 27.14
C MET A 544 1.94 -19.07 27.79
#